data_AF-A0A370GQZ1-F1
#
_entry.id   AF-A0A370GQZ1-F1
#
_cell.length_a   1.000
_cell.length_b   1.000
_cell.length_c   1.000
_cell.angle_alpha   90.00
_cell.angle_beta   90.00
_cell.angle_gamma   90.00
#
_symmetry.space_group_name_H-M   'P 1'
#
loop_
_entity.id
_entity.type
_entity.pdbx_description
1 polymer ?
#
loop_
_entity_poly.entity_id
_entity_poly.type
_entity_poly.pdbx_seq_one_letter_code
_entity_poly.pdbx_strand_id
1 'polypeptide(L)'
;MSSGKAYAYILLGAALWGIIGIFVHSLYAFGFNPMEVVAIRVSFASVFLLLYALIKNKRIPKIQWRDSKYFIGTGILSIVFFNLCLFYSIGELGLSVASILLYTAPAFVTLFSAFLFKEKVNWRKGTALVFTLTGCMLVAGIFPSFHASMTIMGFLAGIGSGLGYALYSVFGKYALAKYSSMTVTAYTFIFAAVFMIPVSGLWDKTNLFLNGAVWVNVLGLGLLSTVFSYILYTKGLEIVEASRASIVATIEPVVATLAGIIIYHETLSLWQIAGILLILSAVFVVSEKTKKRRKDRAVPLRKTV
;
A
#
# COMPACT_ATOMS: atom_id res chain seq x y z
N MET A 1 4.10 20.37 -7.13
CA MET A 1 4.58 19.22 -7.93
C MET A 1 3.58 18.95 -9.07
N SER A 2 4.04 18.56 -10.25
CA SER A 2 3.12 18.27 -11.39
C SER A 2 2.45 16.91 -11.22
N SER A 3 1.29 16.69 -11.85
CA SER A 3 0.59 15.39 -11.78
C SER A 3 1.45 14.23 -12.27
N GLY A 4 2.24 14.41 -13.33
CA GLY A 4 3.15 13.37 -13.82
C GLY A 4 4.22 12.96 -12.79
N LYS A 5 4.80 13.94 -12.08
CA LYS A 5 5.75 13.67 -10.98
C LYS A 5 5.06 12.95 -9.81
N ALA A 6 3.80 13.29 -9.52
CA ALA A 6 3.04 12.61 -8.47
C ALA A 6 2.78 11.14 -8.80
N TYR A 7 2.40 10.82 -10.05
CA TYR A 7 2.28 9.43 -10.51
C TYR A 7 3.60 8.66 -10.45
N ALA A 8 4.71 9.30 -10.85
CA ALA A 8 6.03 8.69 -10.74
C ALA A 8 6.40 8.34 -9.28
N TYR A 9 6.07 9.20 -8.32
CA TYR A 9 6.26 8.88 -6.90
C TYR A 9 5.39 7.72 -6.43
N ILE A 10 4.14 7.61 -6.88
CA ILE A 10 3.28 6.47 -6.53
C ILE A 10 3.84 5.17 -7.12
N LEU A 11 4.25 5.20 -8.39
CA LEU A 11 4.86 4.04 -9.06
C LEU A 11 6.14 3.59 -8.36
N LEU A 12 7.05 4.52 -8.04
CA LEU A 12 8.28 4.20 -7.32
C LEU A 12 7.98 3.67 -5.92
N GLY A 13 7.03 4.28 -5.20
CA GLY A 13 6.64 3.82 -3.88
C GLY A 13 6.08 2.40 -3.90
N ALA A 14 5.19 2.09 -4.85
CA ALA A 14 4.61 0.77 -4.99
C ALA A 14 5.60 -0.28 -5.52
N ALA A 15 6.57 0.12 -6.36
CA ALA A 15 7.66 -0.77 -6.76
C ALA A 15 8.51 -1.19 -5.56
N LEU A 16 8.80 -0.26 -4.64
CA LEU A 16 9.52 -0.57 -3.41
C LEU A 16 8.70 -1.44 -2.43
N TRP A 17 7.37 -1.42 -2.52
CA TRP A 17 6.52 -2.42 -1.84
C TRP A 17 6.65 -3.80 -2.47
N GLY A 18 6.76 -3.90 -3.79
CA GLY A 18 6.90 -5.19 -4.48
C GLY A 18 8.13 -6.01 -4.03
N ILE A 19 9.18 -5.35 -3.53
CA ILE A 19 10.38 -6.01 -3.02
C ILE A 19 10.32 -6.37 -1.52
N ILE A 20 9.21 -6.09 -0.82
CA ILE A 20 9.01 -6.45 0.60
C ILE A 20 9.28 -7.95 0.82
N GLY A 21 8.82 -8.79 -0.10
CA GLY A 21 8.91 -10.24 -0.01
C GLY A 21 10.34 -10.75 0.18
N ILE A 22 11.34 -10.08 -0.40
CA ILE A 22 12.76 -10.47 -0.30
C ILE A 22 13.21 -10.45 1.16
N PHE A 23 12.94 -9.34 1.85
CA PHE A 23 13.35 -9.15 3.24
C PHE A 23 12.51 -9.99 4.20
N VAL A 24 11.20 -10.07 3.95
CA VAL A 24 10.28 -10.85 4.78
C VAL A 24 10.62 -12.34 4.72
N HIS A 25 10.86 -12.90 3.53
CA HIS A 25 11.23 -14.30 3.36
C HIS A 25 12.55 -14.63 4.09
N SER A 26 13.55 -13.74 3.99
CA SER A 26 14.81 -13.92 4.72
C SER A 26 14.63 -13.85 6.24
N LEU A 27 13.82 -12.92 6.75
CA LEU A 27 13.53 -12.84 8.20
C LEU A 27 12.81 -14.09 8.71
N TYR A 28 11.88 -14.64 7.93
CA TYR A 28 11.24 -15.92 8.28
C TYR A 28 12.25 -17.06 8.35
N ALA A 29 13.25 -17.10 7.47
CA ALA A 29 14.33 -18.09 7.53
C ALA A 29 15.21 -17.96 8.79
N PHE A 30 15.29 -16.77 9.40
CA PHE A 30 15.94 -16.56 10.70
C PHE A 30 15.06 -16.95 11.90
N GLY A 31 13.80 -17.36 11.68
CA GLY A 31 12.87 -17.80 12.72
C GLY A 31 11.91 -16.72 13.23
N PHE A 32 11.83 -15.57 12.55
CA PHE A 32 10.79 -14.58 12.85
C PHE A 32 9.42 -15.05 12.32
N ASN A 33 8.35 -14.72 13.04
CA ASN A 33 6.98 -14.94 12.61
C ASN A 33 6.39 -13.67 11.95
N PRO A 34 5.21 -13.76 11.31
CA PRO A 34 4.60 -12.61 10.63
C PRO A 34 4.35 -11.38 11.53
N MET A 35 3.90 -11.61 12.78
CA MET A 35 3.63 -10.53 13.74
C MET A 35 4.91 -9.79 14.13
N GLU A 36 5.98 -10.53 14.38
CA GLU A 36 7.30 -10.01 14.70
C GLU A 36 7.88 -9.21 13.53
N VAL A 37 7.75 -9.71 12.30
CA VAL A 37 8.22 -8.99 11.10
C VAL A 37 7.46 -7.68 10.89
N VAL A 38 6.15 -7.64 11.14
CA VAL A 38 5.40 -6.37 11.10
C VAL A 38 5.85 -5.43 12.20
N ALA A 39 6.08 -5.92 13.41
CA ALA A 39 6.58 -5.11 14.52
C ALA A 39 7.97 -4.53 14.20
N ILE A 40 8.90 -5.33 13.67
CA ILE A 40 10.19 -4.87 13.15
C ILE A 40 9.96 -3.77 12.13
N ARG A 41 9.16 -4.04 11.09
CA ARG A 41 8.89 -3.10 10.00
C ARG A 41 8.41 -1.75 10.50
N VAL A 42 7.37 -1.72 11.34
CA VAL A 42 6.77 -0.45 11.81
C VAL A 42 7.65 0.25 12.83
N SER A 43 8.36 -0.48 13.70
CA SER A 43 9.24 0.08 14.72
C SER A 43 10.45 0.75 14.09
N PHE A 44 11.17 0.05 13.23
CA PHE A 44 12.34 0.61 12.55
C PHE A 44 11.94 1.75 11.61
N ALA A 45 10.82 1.65 10.89
CA ALA A 45 10.31 2.77 10.11
C ALA A 45 10.01 4.00 10.98
N SER A 46 9.39 3.83 12.15
CA SER A 46 9.12 4.92 13.08
C SER A 46 10.40 5.60 13.57
N VAL A 47 11.42 4.82 13.94
CA VAL A 47 12.73 5.31 14.38
C VAL A 47 13.42 6.09 13.25
N PHE A 48 13.48 5.55 12.04
CA PHE A 48 14.10 6.23 10.91
C PHE A 48 13.39 7.54 10.55
N LEU A 49 12.06 7.58 10.60
CA LEU A 49 11.29 8.79 10.33
C LEU A 49 11.51 9.86 11.41
N LEU A 50 11.60 9.45 12.67
CA LEU A 50 11.93 10.34 13.78
C LEU A 50 13.36 10.89 13.65
N LEU A 51 14.34 10.03 13.40
CA LEU A 51 15.74 10.44 13.18
C LEU A 51 15.86 11.38 11.99
N TYR A 52 15.21 11.07 10.87
CA TYR A 52 15.18 11.93 9.70
C TYR A 52 14.58 13.31 10.02
N ALA A 53 13.47 13.35 10.77
CA ALA A 53 12.85 14.62 11.17
C ALA A 53 13.75 15.44 12.10
N LEU A 54 14.44 14.79 13.04
CA LEU A 54 15.40 15.43 13.94
C LEU A 54 16.63 15.96 13.19
N ILE A 55 17.19 15.21 12.25
CA ILE A 55 18.37 15.66 11.48
C ILE A 55 17.99 16.83 10.56
N LYS A 56 16.88 16.70 9.82
CA LYS A 56 16.52 17.67 8.77
C LYS A 56 15.85 18.93 9.30
N ASN A 57 14.91 18.77 10.23
CA ASN A 57 14.08 19.88 10.71
C ASN A 57 14.44 20.30 12.15
N LYS A 58 15.41 19.61 12.78
CA LYS A 58 15.82 19.81 14.18
C LYS A 58 14.70 19.65 15.21
N ARG A 59 13.52 19.17 14.79
CA ARG A 59 12.30 19.06 15.58
C ARG A 59 11.41 17.95 15.05
N ILE A 60 10.79 17.20 15.96
CA ILE A 60 9.72 16.26 15.63
C ILE A 60 8.50 17.07 15.14
N PRO A 61 7.84 16.69 14.04
CA PRO A 61 6.65 17.40 13.57
C PRO A 61 5.58 17.36 14.66
N LYS A 62 4.95 18.48 14.96
CA LYS A 62 3.89 18.53 15.99
C LYS A 62 2.54 18.19 15.36
N ILE A 63 1.77 17.34 16.03
CA ILE A 63 0.37 17.09 15.70
C ILE A 63 -0.54 17.62 16.81
N GLN A 64 -1.75 18.00 16.44
CA GLN A 64 -2.78 18.31 17.43
C GLN A 64 -3.34 17.00 17.99
N TRP A 65 -3.49 16.89 19.32
CA TRP A 65 -4.04 15.69 19.97
C TRP A 65 -5.41 15.27 19.40
N ARG A 66 -6.24 16.25 19.02
CA ARG A 66 -7.56 16.00 18.38
C ARG A 66 -7.47 15.30 17.03
N ASP A 67 -6.32 15.42 16.37
CA ASP A 67 -6.06 14.81 15.06
C ASP A 67 -5.42 13.42 15.18
N SER A 68 -5.16 12.92 16.39
CA SER A 68 -4.67 11.55 16.65
C SER A 68 -5.53 10.49 15.98
N LYS A 69 -6.83 10.74 15.81
CA LYS A 69 -7.77 9.86 15.10
C LYS A 69 -7.33 9.52 13.67
N TYR A 70 -6.67 10.44 12.96
CA TYR A 70 -6.19 10.17 11.61
C TYR A 70 -5.03 9.19 11.61
N PHE A 71 -4.14 9.27 12.60
CA PHE A 71 -2.98 8.41 12.74
C PHE A 71 -3.33 7.05 13.36
N ILE A 72 -4.34 6.99 14.22
CA ILE A 72 -5.00 5.73 14.61
C ILE A 72 -5.62 5.08 13.38
N GLY A 73 -6.30 5.87 12.54
CA GLY A 73 -6.86 5.44 11.27
C GLY A 73 -5.83 4.83 10.34
N THR A 74 -4.77 5.59 9.99
CA THR A 74 -3.73 5.11 9.06
C THR A 74 -2.82 4.05 9.66
N GLY A 75 -2.45 4.16 10.93
CA GLY A 75 -1.49 3.26 11.57
C GLY A 75 -2.13 1.96 12.02
N ILE A 76 -3.18 2.05 12.84
CA ILE A 76 -3.77 0.88 13.51
C ILE A 76 -4.88 0.28 12.65
N LEU A 77 -5.89 1.07 12.28
CA LEU A 77 -7.05 0.58 11.52
C LEU A 77 -6.73 0.28 10.06
N SER A 78 -5.64 0.81 9.52
CA SER A 78 -5.14 0.47 8.19
C SER A 78 -3.95 -0.47 8.27
N ILE A 79 -2.73 0.00 8.58
CA ILE A 79 -1.52 -0.83 8.45
C ILE A 79 -1.57 -2.07 9.36
N VAL A 80 -1.85 -1.93 10.65
CA VAL A 80 -1.88 -3.09 11.55
C VAL A 80 -3.01 -4.05 11.18
N PHE A 81 -4.24 -3.54 11.09
CA PHE A 81 -5.42 -4.35 10.75
C PHE A 81 -5.25 -5.10 9.43
N PHE A 82 -4.74 -4.42 8.39
CA PHE A 82 -4.41 -5.03 7.10
C PHE A 82 -3.49 -6.24 7.27
N ASN A 83 -2.38 -6.11 8.01
CA ASN A 83 -1.40 -7.19 8.12
C ASN A 83 -1.95 -8.36 8.96
N LEU A 84 -2.70 -8.09 10.03
CA LEU A 84 -3.35 -9.14 10.82
C LEU A 84 -4.31 -9.98 9.98
N CYS A 85 -5.20 -9.29 9.27
CA CYS A 85 -6.16 -9.91 8.37
C CYS A 85 -5.48 -10.70 7.24
N LEU A 86 -4.40 -10.13 6.66
CA LEU A 86 -3.63 -10.80 5.63
C LEU A 86 -3.01 -12.10 6.15
N PHE A 87 -2.32 -12.06 7.30
CA PHE A 87 -1.64 -13.25 7.83
C PHE A 87 -2.61 -14.33 8.26
N TYR A 88 -3.73 -13.96 8.85
CA TYR A 88 -4.80 -14.92 9.16
C TYR A 88 -5.31 -15.58 7.87
N SER A 89 -5.59 -14.78 6.83
CA SER A 89 -6.03 -15.30 5.53
C SER A 89 -4.98 -16.20 4.88
N ILE A 90 -3.69 -15.87 4.99
CA ILE A 90 -2.60 -16.71 4.50
C ILE A 90 -2.57 -18.07 5.21
N GLY A 91 -2.76 -18.09 6.53
CA GLY A 91 -2.81 -19.34 7.31
C GLY A 91 -3.96 -20.26 6.91
N GLU A 92 -5.11 -19.68 6.58
CA GLU A 92 -6.35 -20.42 6.25
C GLU A 92 -6.47 -20.79 4.77
N LEU A 93 -6.08 -19.89 3.87
CA LEU A 93 -6.35 -19.98 2.43
C LEU A 93 -5.08 -20.08 1.57
N GLY A 94 -3.91 -19.91 2.18
CA GLY A 94 -2.64 -19.83 1.48
C GLY A 94 -2.34 -18.42 0.92
N LEU A 95 -1.06 -18.22 0.59
CA LEU A 95 -0.51 -16.92 0.19
C LEU A 95 -1.17 -16.35 -1.08
N SER A 96 -1.37 -17.19 -2.09
CA SER A 96 -1.94 -16.77 -3.38
C SER A 96 -3.36 -16.21 -3.21
N VAL A 97 -4.25 -16.95 -2.56
CA VAL A 97 -5.66 -16.54 -2.36
C VAL A 97 -5.74 -15.29 -1.48
N ALA A 98 -5.00 -15.25 -0.38
CA ALA A 98 -4.98 -14.08 0.51
C ALA A 98 -4.50 -12.81 -0.22
N SER A 99 -3.48 -12.93 -1.09
CA SER A 99 -2.96 -11.81 -1.88
C SER A 99 -3.98 -11.26 -2.87
N ILE A 100 -4.81 -12.13 -3.46
CA ILE A 100 -5.89 -11.69 -4.36
C ILE A 100 -6.94 -10.89 -3.62
N LEU A 101 -7.34 -11.39 -2.45
CA LEU A 101 -8.31 -10.73 -1.60
C LEU A 101 -7.77 -9.38 -1.10
N LEU A 102 -6.47 -9.28 -0.81
CA LEU A 102 -5.81 -8.00 -0.56
C LEU A 102 -5.94 -7.03 -1.74
N TYR A 103 -5.68 -7.48 -2.98
CA TYR A 103 -5.78 -6.63 -4.16
C TYR A 103 -7.20 -6.23 -4.57
N THR A 104 -8.22 -6.57 -3.77
CA THR A 104 -9.52 -5.90 -3.82
C THR A 104 -9.47 -4.46 -3.30
N ALA A 105 -8.38 -4.05 -2.64
CA ALA A 105 -8.21 -2.71 -2.08
C ALA A 105 -8.53 -1.55 -3.03
N PRO A 106 -8.11 -1.53 -4.32
CA PRO A 106 -8.46 -0.45 -5.24
C PRO A 106 -9.98 -0.29 -5.45
N ALA A 107 -10.76 -1.37 -5.31
CA ALA A 107 -12.22 -1.30 -5.38
C ALA A 107 -12.77 -0.57 -4.15
N PHE A 108 -12.30 -0.92 -2.95
CA PHE A 108 -12.66 -0.23 -1.71
C PHE A 108 -12.22 1.23 -1.71
N VAL A 109 -11.00 1.55 -2.15
CA VAL A 109 -10.53 2.93 -2.26
C VAL A 109 -11.42 3.71 -3.22
N THR A 110 -11.76 3.14 -4.38
CA THR A 110 -12.64 3.80 -5.36
C THR A 110 -14.03 4.06 -4.78
N LEU A 111 -14.60 3.07 -4.08
CA LEU A 111 -15.91 3.17 -3.43
C LEU A 111 -15.91 4.28 -2.36
N PHE A 112 -14.97 4.23 -1.41
CA PHE A 112 -14.87 5.25 -0.36
C PHE A 112 -14.56 6.62 -0.94
N SER A 113 -13.73 6.72 -1.98
CA SER A 113 -13.41 7.99 -2.60
C SER A 113 -14.61 8.61 -3.33
N ALA A 114 -15.48 7.79 -3.92
CA ALA A 114 -16.73 8.26 -4.51
C ALA A 114 -17.68 8.84 -3.45
N PHE A 115 -17.82 8.18 -2.29
CA PHE A 115 -18.71 8.64 -1.23
C PHE A 115 -18.14 9.81 -0.40
N LEU A 116 -16.89 9.70 0.05
CA LEU A 116 -16.26 10.63 1.00
C LEU A 116 -15.66 11.85 0.32
N PHE A 117 -15.01 11.66 -0.84
CA PHE A 117 -14.32 12.73 -1.57
C PHE A 117 -15.09 13.19 -2.80
N LYS A 118 -16.27 12.61 -3.09
CA LYS A 118 -17.11 12.92 -4.25
C LYS A 118 -16.36 12.77 -5.58
N GLU A 119 -15.40 11.84 -5.62
CA GLU A 119 -14.66 11.54 -6.85
C GLU A 119 -15.60 10.92 -7.89
N LYS A 120 -15.57 11.41 -9.13
CA LYS A 120 -16.38 10.85 -10.20
C LYS A 120 -15.79 9.52 -10.68
N VAL A 121 -16.57 8.44 -10.56
CA VAL A 121 -16.26 7.15 -11.18
C VAL A 121 -16.62 7.24 -12.67
N ASN A 122 -15.64 7.56 -13.50
CA ASN A 122 -15.80 7.59 -14.95
C ASN A 122 -15.46 6.23 -15.57
N TRP A 123 -15.80 6.05 -16.85
CA TRP A 123 -15.50 4.82 -17.59
C TRP A 123 -14.02 4.40 -17.48
N ARG A 124 -13.08 5.35 -17.51
CA ARG A 124 -11.64 5.06 -17.38
C ARG A 124 -11.28 4.45 -16.01
N LYS A 125 -11.86 4.95 -14.92
CA LYS A 125 -11.68 4.37 -13.57
C LYS A 125 -12.33 2.99 -13.48
N GLY A 126 -13.52 2.82 -14.06
CA GLY A 126 -14.23 1.54 -14.10
C GLY A 126 -13.45 0.46 -14.84
N THR A 127 -13.00 0.73 -16.07
CA THR A 127 -12.22 -0.23 -16.86
C THR A 127 -10.88 -0.54 -16.22
N ALA A 128 -10.18 0.46 -15.70
CA ALA A 128 -8.91 0.25 -15.02
C ALA A 128 -9.09 -0.59 -13.74
N LEU A 129 -10.19 -0.42 -13.01
CA LEU A 129 -10.49 -1.25 -11.85
C LEU A 129 -10.70 -2.71 -12.24
N VAL A 130 -11.47 -2.97 -13.31
CA VAL A 130 -11.67 -4.34 -13.83
C VAL A 130 -10.32 -4.95 -14.24
N PHE A 131 -9.51 -4.22 -15.02
CA PHE A 131 -8.18 -4.68 -15.43
C PHE A 131 -7.26 -4.93 -14.25
N THR A 132 -7.33 -4.09 -13.21
CA THR A 132 -6.55 -4.25 -11.98
C THR A 132 -6.94 -5.53 -11.25
N LEU A 133 -8.24 -5.74 -11.01
CA LEU A 133 -8.72 -6.91 -10.28
C LEU A 133 -8.40 -8.20 -11.03
N THR A 134 -8.72 -8.26 -12.33
CA THR A 134 -8.42 -9.42 -13.17
C THR A 134 -6.91 -9.65 -13.31
N GLY A 135 -6.13 -8.59 -13.48
CA GLY A 135 -4.68 -8.66 -13.58
C GLY A 135 -4.02 -9.21 -12.31
N CYS A 136 -4.41 -8.70 -11.14
CA CYS A 136 -3.94 -9.20 -9.86
C CYS A 136 -4.32 -10.68 -9.63
N MET A 137 -5.54 -11.08 -10.02
CA MET A 137 -5.99 -12.48 -9.97
C MET A 137 -5.11 -13.42 -10.81
N LEU A 138 -4.75 -12.99 -12.02
CA LEU A 138 -3.90 -13.74 -12.93
C LEU A 138 -2.45 -13.84 -12.43
N VAL A 139 -1.88 -12.72 -11.94
CA VAL A 139 -0.52 -12.68 -11.41
C VAL A 139 -0.38 -13.55 -10.16
N ALA A 140 -1.40 -13.56 -9.29
CA ALA A 140 -1.41 -14.38 -8.10
C ALA A 140 -1.65 -15.88 -8.35
N GLY A 141 -1.96 -16.27 -9.60
CA GLY A 141 -2.02 -17.68 -10.00
C GLY A 141 -3.30 -18.41 -9.58
N ILE A 142 -4.49 -17.80 -9.76
CA ILE A 142 -5.78 -18.48 -9.49
C ILE A 142 -5.97 -19.78 -10.29
N PHE A 143 -5.56 -19.78 -11.56
CA PHE A 143 -5.99 -20.81 -12.51
C PHE A 143 -5.31 -22.18 -12.37
N PRO A 144 -4.09 -22.32 -11.82
CA PRO A 144 -3.49 -23.64 -11.56
C PRO A 144 -3.92 -24.29 -10.23
N SER A 145 -4.38 -23.51 -9.23
CA SER A 145 -4.38 -23.96 -7.82
C SER A 145 -5.70 -23.74 -7.07
N PHE A 146 -6.84 -23.58 -7.77
CA PHE A 146 -8.16 -23.40 -7.14
C PHE A 146 -8.71 -24.72 -6.55
N HIS A 147 -7.96 -25.32 -5.62
CA HIS A 147 -8.33 -26.53 -4.87
C HIS A 147 -8.33 -26.27 -3.35
N ALA A 148 -8.18 -25.02 -2.90
CA ALA A 148 -8.22 -24.69 -1.49
C ALA A 148 -9.66 -24.80 -0.94
N SER A 149 -9.85 -25.61 0.10
CA SER A 149 -11.04 -25.58 0.93
C SER A 149 -11.14 -24.18 1.57
N MET A 150 -11.98 -23.31 1.02
CA MET A 150 -12.08 -21.93 1.49
C MET A 150 -12.85 -21.87 2.81
N THR A 151 -12.17 -21.57 3.91
CA THR A 151 -12.87 -21.24 5.16
C THR A 151 -13.48 -19.85 5.04
N ILE A 152 -14.72 -19.70 5.49
CA ILE A 152 -15.43 -18.41 5.45
C ILE A 152 -14.64 -17.31 6.20
N MET A 153 -14.01 -17.68 7.32
CA MET A 153 -13.21 -16.76 8.13
C MET A 153 -11.93 -16.33 7.41
N GLY A 154 -11.22 -17.26 6.76
CA GLY A 154 -10.05 -16.93 5.95
C GLY A 154 -10.40 -15.98 4.80
N PHE A 155 -11.58 -16.15 4.18
CA PHE A 155 -12.06 -15.28 3.10
C PHE A 155 -12.42 -13.88 3.61
N LEU A 156 -13.18 -13.80 4.72
CA LEU A 156 -13.53 -12.53 5.35
C LEU A 156 -12.29 -11.77 5.82
N ALA A 157 -11.30 -12.47 6.38
CA ALA A 157 -10.01 -11.89 6.73
C ALA A 157 -9.27 -11.38 5.49
N GLY A 158 -9.25 -12.14 4.39
CA GLY A 158 -8.62 -11.70 3.15
C GLY A 158 -9.26 -10.43 2.60
N ILE A 159 -10.59 -10.36 2.55
CA ILE A 159 -11.31 -9.13 2.16
C ILE A 159 -11.05 -7.99 3.16
N GLY A 160 -10.99 -8.30 4.45
CA GLY A 160 -10.60 -7.37 5.51
C GLY A 160 -9.20 -6.79 5.32
N SER A 161 -8.27 -7.56 4.75
CA SER A 161 -6.93 -7.08 4.42
C SER A 161 -6.97 -6.01 3.32
N GLY A 162 -7.76 -6.24 2.26
CA GLY A 162 -7.98 -5.26 1.19
C GLY A 162 -8.68 -3.99 1.69
N LEU A 163 -9.64 -4.15 2.60
CA LEU A 163 -10.28 -3.03 3.29
C LEU A 163 -9.26 -2.22 4.11
N GLY A 164 -8.45 -2.87 4.93
CA GLY A 164 -7.41 -2.22 5.73
C GLY A 164 -6.40 -1.46 4.88
N TYR A 165 -5.95 -2.06 3.77
CA TYR A 165 -5.06 -1.38 2.82
C TYR A 165 -5.74 -0.13 2.23
N ALA A 166 -7.01 -0.22 1.86
CA ALA A 166 -7.76 0.90 1.29
C ALA A 166 -7.94 2.07 2.27
N LEU A 167 -8.14 1.77 3.55
CA LEU A 167 -8.33 2.77 4.59
C LEU A 167 -7.10 3.69 4.74
N TYR A 168 -5.89 3.22 4.41
CA TYR A 168 -4.68 4.05 4.45
C TYR A 168 -4.81 5.27 3.54
N SER A 169 -5.24 5.08 2.29
CA SER A 169 -5.42 6.17 1.33
C SER A 169 -6.54 7.13 1.76
N VAL A 170 -7.60 6.61 2.39
CA VAL A 170 -8.74 7.40 2.86
C VAL A 170 -8.35 8.28 4.05
N PHE A 171 -7.88 7.70 5.15
CA PHE A 171 -7.43 8.47 6.31
C PHE A 171 -6.22 9.34 5.97
N GLY A 172 -5.32 8.84 5.11
CA GLY A 172 -4.18 9.58 4.60
C GLY A 172 -4.58 10.86 3.88
N LYS A 173 -5.63 10.85 3.05
CA LYS A 173 -6.16 12.06 2.40
C LYS A 173 -6.66 13.10 3.39
N TYR A 174 -7.39 12.69 4.44
CA TYR A 174 -7.82 13.61 5.49
C TYR A 174 -6.65 14.16 6.30
N ALA A 175 -5.65 13.35 6.60
CA ALA A 175 -4.45 13.78 7.31
C ALA A 175 -3.62 14.76 6.46
N LEU A 176 -3.47 14.49 5.16
CA LEU A 176 -2.74 15.30 4.19
C LEU A 176 -3.36 16.69 3.96
N ALA A 177 -4.64 16.87 4.26
CA ALA A 177 -5.27 18.19 4.23
C ALA A 177 -4.73 19.13 5.33
N LYS A 178 -4.13 18.58 6.39
CA LYS A 178 -3.63 19.33 7.56
C LYS A 178 -2.13 19.21 7.76
N TYR A 179 -1.53 18.10 7.37
CA TYR A 179 -0.16 17.73 7.69
C TYR A 179 0.63 17.37 6.43
N SER A 180 1.94 17.60 6.47
CA SER A 180 2.83 17.15 5.39
C SER A 180 2.88 15.62 5.32
N SER A 181 3.07 15.04 4.13
CA SER A 181 3.27 13.58 3.95
C SER A 181 4.33 12.98 4.88
N MET A 182 5.42 13.69 5.16
CA MET A 182 6.42 13.24 6.14
C MET A 182 5.81 13.07 7.53
N THR A 183 5.02 14.06 7.98
CA THR A 183 4.32 14.00 9.27
C THR A 183 3.30 12.87 9.28
N VAL A 184 2.50 12.75 8.22
CA VAL A 184 1.51 11.68 8.09
C VAL A 184 2.17 10.31 8.18
N THR A 185 3.26 10.11 7.43
CA THR A 185 3.97 8.83 7.41
C THR A 185 4.63 8.54 8.77
N ALA A 186 5.30 9.52 9.38
CA ALA A 186 5.93 9.39 10.69
C ALA A 186 4.92 8.96 11.77
N TYR A 187 3.82 9.69 11.92
CA TYR A 187 2.82 9.38 12.94
C TYR A 187 2.02 8.11 12.63
N THR A 188 1.83 7.77 11.35
CA THR A 188 1.26 6.47 10.98
C THR A 188 2.10 5.33 11.56
N PHE A 189 3.41 5.35 11.34
CA PHE A 189 4.30 4.28 11.81
C PHE A 189 4.56 4.34 13.32
N ILE A 190 4.58 5.53 13.94
CA ILE A 190 4.66 5.65 15.39
C ILE A 190 3.44 5.00 16.06
N PHE A 191 2.23 5.32 15.61
CA PHE A 191 1.01 4.74 16.17
C PHE A 191 0.94 3.23 15.91
N ALA A 192 1.33 2.78 14.71
CA ALA A 192 1.42 1.36 14.41
C ALA A 192 2.45 0.64 15.29
N ALA A 193 3.62 1.23 15.53
CA ALA A 193 4.66 0.67 16.39
C ALA A 193 4.22 0.59 17.84
N VAL A 194 3.64 1.66 18.39
CA VAL A 194 3.10 1.68 19.76
C VAL A 194 2.09 0.55 19.98
N PHE A 195 1.28 0.24 18.98
CA PHE A 195 0.34 -0.88 19.04
C PHE A 195 1.01 -2.25 18.84
N MET A 196 1.87 -2.39 17.83
CA MET A 196 2.44 -3.69 17.45
C MET A 196 3.50 -4.21 18.40
N ILE A 197 4.35 -3.33 18.93
CA ILE A 197 5.44 -3.68 19.82
C ILE A 197 4.97 -4.55 21.01
N PRO A 198 3.97 -4.15 21.83
CA PRO A 198 3.54 -4.95 22.97
C PRO A 198 2.86 -6.27 22.59
N VAL A 199 2.19 -6.35 21.43
CA VAL A 199 1.42 -7.55 21.03
C VAL A 199 2.22 -8.54 20.17
N SER A 200 3.42 -8.16 19.72
CA SER A 200 4.17 -8.94 18.73
C SER A 200 4.96 -10.11 19.28
N GLY A 201 5.29 -10.13 20.58
CA GLY A 201 6.21 -11.10 21.16
C GLY A 201 7.68 -10.92 20.74
N LEU A 202 8.02 -9.83 20.02
CA LEU A 202 9.38 -9.60 19.51
C LEU A 202 10.46 -9.59 20.60
N TRP A 203 10.07 -9.25 21.83
CA TRP A 203 10.92 -9.19 23.03
C TRP A 203 11.59 -10.54 23.35
N ASP A 204 10.94 -11.66 23.03
CA ASP A 204 11.42 -13.00 23.35
C ASP A 204 12.54 -13.46 22.39
N LYS A 205 12.75 -12.74 21.28
CA LYS A 205 13.70 -13.09 20.21
C LYS A 205 14.82 -12.09 20.01
N THR A 206 15.17 -11.36 21.08
CA THR A 206 16.27 -10.38 21.07
C THR A 206 17.62 -11.02 20.69
N ASN A 207 17.82 -12.31 20.99
CA ASN A 207 19.00 -13.07 20.61
C ASN A 207 19.22 -13.15 19.08
N LEU A 208 18.15 -13.17 18.27
CA LEU A 208 18.26 -13.23 16.81
C LEU A 208 18.92 -11.97 16.23
N PHE A 209 18.78 -10.82 16.90
CA PHE A 209 19.40 -9.55 16.48
C PHE A 209 20.92 -9.50 16.71
N LEU A 210 21.50 -10.50 17.39
CA LEU A 210 22.96 -10.64 17.48
C LEU A 210 23.59 -11.08 16.16
N ASN A 211 22.80 -11.66 15.26
CA ASN A 211 23.26 -12.02 13.93
C ASN A 211 23.29 -10.79 13.00
N GLY A 212 24.48 -10.38 12.57
CA GLY A 212 24.68 -9.24 11.66
C GLY A 212 23.88 -9.34 10.36
N ALA A 213 23.59 -10.54 9.85
CA ALA A 213 22.81 -10.73 8.62
C ALA A 213 21.32 -10.35 8.78
N VAL A 214 20.78 -10.40 10.00
CA VAL A 214 19.40 -9.97 10.28
C VAL A 214 19.27 -8.47 10.04
N TRP A 215 20.30 -7.69 10.35
CA TRP A 215 20.26 -6.23 10.21
C TRP A 215 20.12 -5.77 8.76
N VAL A 216 20.72 -6.45 7.79
CA VAL A 216 20.53 -6.11 6.36
C VAL A 216 19.06 -6.18 5.98
N ASN A 217 18.34 -7.20 6.46
CA ASN A 217 16.92 -7.38 6.19
C ASN A 217 16.05 -6.40 6.98
N VAL A 218 16.37 -6.14 8.24
CA VAL A 218 15.67 -5.15 9.08
C VAL A 218 15.80 -3.74 8.48
N LEU A 219 17.01 -3.35 8.07
CA LEU A 219 17.27 -2.06 7.45
C LEU A 219 16.60 -1.97 6.07
N GLY A 220 16.71 -3.01 5.24
CA GLY A 220 16.04 -3.06 3.93
C GLY A 220 14.51 -2.95 4.07
N LEU A 221 13.92 -3.75 4.95
CA LEU A 221 12.48 -3.77 5.18
C LEU A 221 11.97 -2.43 5.76
N GLY A 222 12.63 -1.90 6.78
CA GLY A 222 12.23 -0.67 7.45
C GLY A 222 12.47 0.58 6.60
N LEU A 223 13.62 0.67 5.94
CA LEU A 223 14.06 1.90 5.27
C LEU A 223 13.63 1.93 3.80
N LEU A 224 13.99 0.89 3.03
CA LEU A 224 13.72 0.82 1.60
C LEU A 224 12.25 0.52 1.32
N SER A 225 11.74 -0.58 1.84
CA SER A 225 10.40 -1.06 1.53
C SER A 225 9.29 -0.41 2.34
N THR A 226 9.62 0.33 3.40
CA THR A 226 8.61 0.98 4.25
C THR A 226 8.75 2.49 4.22
N VAL A 227 9.81 3.07 4.78
CA VAL A 227 9.95 4.54 4.86
C VAL A 227 9.92 5.20 3.49
N PHE A 228 10.79 4.79 2.56
CA PHE A 228 10.82 5.40 1.24
C PHE A 228 9.53 5.13 0.46
N SER A 229 9.03 3.90 0.46
CA SER A 229 7.79 3.52 -0.22
C SER A 229 6.60 4.37 0.21
N TYR A 230 6.36 4.45 1.53
CA TYR A 230 5.22 5.18 2.07
C TYR A 230 5.39 6.69 1.93
N ILE A 231 6.59 7.26 2.09
CA ILE A 231 6.81 8.69 1.83
C ILE A 231 6.46 9.01 0.37
N LEU A 232 6.98 8.23 -0.59
CA LEU A 232 6.76 8.45 -2.02
C LEU A 232 5.28 8.31 -2.38
N TYR A 233 4.64 7.23 -1.94
CA TYR A 233 3.21 7.00 -2.16
C TYR A 233 2.37 8.15 -1.57
N THR A 234 2.64 8.54 -0.32
CA THR A 234 1.89 9.59 0.38
C THR A 234 2.14 10.97 -0.24
N LYS A 235 3.35 11.24 -0.73
CA LYS A 235 3.66 12.43 -1.52
C LYS A 235 2.86 12.48 -2.82
N GLY A 236 2.74 11.36 -3.52
CA GLY A 236 1.89 11.30 -4.71
C GLY A 236 0.41 11.49 -4.38
N LEU A 237 -0.04 10.92 -3.25
CA LEU A 237 -1.40 11.04 -2.74
C LEU A 237 -1.77 12.48 -2.35
N GLU A 238 -0.81 13.38 -2.08
CA GLU A 238 -1.09 14.82 -1.90
C GLU A 238 -1.79 15.42 -3.13
N ILE A 239 -1.51 14.90 -4.34
CA ILE A 239 -1.93 15.52 -5.61
C ILE A 239 -2.91 14.64 -6.38
N VAL A 240 -2.71 13.33 -6.36
CA VAL A 240 -3.51 12.38 -7.15
C VAL A 240 -4.75 11.97 -6.36
N GLU A 241 -5.88 11.81 -7.06
CA GLU A 241 -7.11 11.21 -6.52
C GLU A 241 -6.82 9.85 -5.85
N ALA A 242 -7.44 9.57 -4.71
CA ALA A 242 -7.12 8.36 -3.94
C ALA A 242 -7.40 7.09 -4.77
N SER A 243 -8.51 7.08 -5.52
CA SER A 243 -8.86 5.96 -6.39
C SER A 243 -7.82 5.70 -7.49
N ARG A 244 -7.19 6.76 -8.02
CA ARG A 244 -6.16 6.60 -9.05
C ARG A 244 -4.84 6.16 -8.44
N ALA A 245 -4.50 6.69 -7.26
CA ALA A 245 -3.30 6.30 -6.55
C ALA A 245 -3.31 4.81 -6.17
N SER A 246 -4.45 4.27 -5.73
CA SER A 246 -4.57 2.84 -5.42
C SER A 246 -4.48 1.95 -6.66
N ILE A 247 -5.04 2.37 -7.80
CA ILE A 247 -4.89 1.64 -9.07
C ILE A 247 -3.43 1.66 -9.52
N VAL A 248 -2.74 2.80 -9.41
CA VAL A 248 -1.32 2.88 -9.80
C VAL A 248 -0.43 2.04 -8.90
N ALA A 249 -0.80 1.89 -7.62
CA ALA A 249 -0.07 1.06 -6.68
C ALA A 249 -0.13 -0.45 -6.98
N THR A 250 -1.04 -0.91 -7.84
CA THR A 250 -1.09 -2.34 -8.22
C THR A 250 0.04 -2.76 -9.16
N ILE A 251 0.99 -1.87 -9.44
CA ILE A 251 2.31 -2.26 -9.96
C ILE A 251 3.11 -3.11 -8.96
N GLU A 252 2.78 -3.06 -7.67
CA GLU A 252 3.39 -3.85 -6.59
C GLU A 252 3.51 -5.36 -6.93
N PRO A 253 2.43 -6.09 -7.27
CA PRO A 253 2.51 -7.51 -7.64
C PRO A 253 3.33 -7.78 -8.91
N VAL A 254 3.39 -6.83 -9.85
CA VAL A 254 4.26 -6.95 -11.03
C VAL A 254 5.72 -6.92 -10.60
N VAL A 255 6.10 -5.98 -9.75
CA VAL A 255 7.48 -5.88 -9.25
C VAL A 255 7.84 -7.06 -8.35
N ALA A 256 6.91 -7.55 -7.53
CA ALA A 256 7.10 -8.76 -6.74
C ALA A 256 7.37 -9.98 -7.63
N THR A 257 6.60 -10.15 -8.72
CA THR A 257 6.80 -11.24 -9.68
C THR A 257 8.16 -11.13 -10.38
N LEU A 258 8.55 -9.92 -10.81
CA LEU A 258 9.86 -9.70 -11.43
C LEU A 258 11.01 -9.95 -10.46
N ALA A 259 10.87 -9.57 -9.20
CA ALA A 259 11.83 -9.88 -8.15
C ALA A 259 11.94 -11.41 -7.94
N GLY A 260 10.81 -12.12 -7.97
CA GLY A 260 10.77 -13.58 -7.89
C GLY A 260 11.55 -14.28 -9.01
N ILE A 261 11.37 -13.82 -10.25
CA ILE A 261 12.12 -14.31 -11.41
C ILE A 261 13.62 -14.05 -11.25
N ILE A 262 14.01 -12.83 -10.87
CA ILE A 262 15.42 -12.42 -10.85
C ILE A 262 16.18 -13.08 -9.70
N ILE A 263 15.55 -13.19 -8.53
CA ILE A 263 16.21 -13.60 -7.29
C ILE A 263 16.03 -15.07 -7.00
N TYR A 264 14.82 -15.61 -7.24
CA TYR A 264 14.47 -16.99 -6.95
C TYR A 264 14.41 -17.88 -8.20
N HIS A 265 14.70 -17.32 -9.38
CA HIS A 265 14.68 -18.04 -10.67
C HIS A 265 13.33 -18.73 -10.95
N GLU A 266 12.24 -18.11 -10.49
CA GLU A 266 10.88 -18.59 -10.73
C GLU A 266 10.52 -18.55 -12.22
N THR A 267 9.76 -19.54 -12.67
CA THR A 267 9.26 -19.59 -14.05
C THR A 267 8.00 -18.75 -14.20
N LEU A 268 7.92 -17.99 -15.29
CA LEU A 268 6.78 -17.13 -15.57
C LEU A 268 5.74 -17.88 -16.39
N SER A 269 4.54 -18.02 -15.86
CA SER A 269 3.41 -18.60 -16.59
C SER A 269 2.80 -17.60 -17.58
N LEU A 270 2.17 -18.11 -18.64
CA LEU A 270 1.40 -17.29 -19.59
C LEU A 270 0.30 -16.47 -18.90
N TRP A 271 -0.29 -17.00 -17.83
CA TRP A 271 -1.28 -16.30 -17.02
C TRP A 271 -0.68 -15.09 -16.29
N GLN A 272 0.49 -15.25 -15.68
CA GLN A 272 1.18 -14.14 -15.03
C GLN A 272 1.57 -13.06 -16.04
N ILE A 273 2.02 -13.42 -17.25
CA ILE A 273 2.30 -12.47 -18.34
C ILE A 273 1.04 -11.66 -18.69
N ALA A 274 -0.08 -12.33 -18.93
CA ALA A 274 -1.35 -11.68 -19.23
C ALA A 274 -1.79 -10.75 -18.07
N GLY A 275 -1.63 -11.20 -16.82
CA GLY A 275 -1.92 -10.40 -15.64
C GLY A 275 -1.08 -9.13 -15.53
N ILE A 276 0.24 -9.23 -15.79
CA ILE A 276 1.16 -8.09 -15.83
C ILE A 276 0.71 -7.09 -16.89
N LEU A 277 0.38 -7.54 -18.10
CA LEU A 277 -0.09 -6.67 -19.19
C LEU A 277 -1.40 -5.94 -18.84
N LEU A 278 -2.33 -6.61 -18.16
CA LEU A 278 -3.57 -5.99 -17.69
C LEU A 278 -3.33 -4.91 -16.64
N ILE A 279 -2.46 -5.17 -15.66
CA ILE A 279 -2.08 -4.19 -14.63
C ILE A 279 -1.43 -2.97 -15.29
N LEU A 280 -0.45 -3.18 -16.17
CA LEU A 280 0.22 -2.08 -16.87
C LEU A 280 -0.77 -1.24 -17.70
N SER A 281 -1.74 -1.90 -18.34
CA SER A 281 -2.82 -1.22 -19.07
C SER A 281 -3.71 -0.40 -18.15
N ALA A 282 -4.08 -0.93 -16.98
CA ALA A 282 -4.86 -0.21 -15.97
C ALA A 282 -4.14 1.05 -15.49
N VAL A 283 -2.85 0.92 -15.14
CA VAL A 283 -1.97 2.02 -14.73
C VAL A 283 -1.91 3.10 -15.81
N PHE A 284 -1.72 2.71 -17.07
CA PHE A 284 -1.67 3.64 -18.20
C PHE A 284 -2.98 4.42 -18.37
N VAL A 285 -4.13 3.73 -18.35
CA VAL A 285 -5.46 4.33 -18.53
C VAL A 285 -5.76 5.40 -17.47
N VAL A 286 -5.36 5.19 -16.21
CA VAL A 286 -5.63 6.15 -15.12
C VAL A 286 -4.59 7.26 -14.98
N SER A 287 -3.37 7.02 -15.47
CA SER A 287 -2.26 7.99 -15.43
C SER A 287 -2.33 9.00 -16.58
N GLU A 288 -3.06 8.68 -17.65
CA GLU A 288 -3.25 9.60 -18.75
C GLU A 288 -4.01 10.87 -18.30
N LYS A 289 -3.44 12.04 -18.60
CA LYS A 289 -4.05 13.34 -18.27
C LYS A 289 -5.44 13.38 -18.88
N THR A 290 -6.46 13.45 -18.03
CA THR A 290 -7.80 13.79 -18.50
C THR A 290 -7.71 15.21 -19.07
N LYS A 291 -7.66 15.33 -20.41
CA LYS A 291 -7.77 16.61 -21.10
C LYS A 291 -9.00 17.30 -20.51
N LYS A 292 -8.78 18.38 -19.75
CA LYS A 292 -9.84 19.23 -19.21
C LYS A 292 -10.75 19.57 -20.40
N ARG A 293 -11.97 19.03 -20.44
CA ARG A 293 -12.97 19.38 -21.45
C ARG A 293 -13.38 20.83 -21.15
N ARG A 294 -12.58 21.78 -21.63
CA ARG A 294 -12.87 23.22 -21.61
C ARG A 294 -13.83 23.50 -22.77
N LYS A 295 -15.06 23.04 -22.64
CA LYS A 295 -16.20 23.46 -23.46
C LYS A 295 -17.43 23.46 -22.55
N ASP A 296 -18.20 24.52 -22.67
CA ASP A 296 -19.53 24.73 -22.07
C ASP A 296 -19.54 25.46 -20.72
N ARG A 297 -19.27 26.78 -20.78
CA ARG A 297 -20.09 27.87 -20.22
C ARG A 297 -19.44 29.21 -20.56
N ALA A 298 -19.43 29.56 -21.85
CA ALA A 298 -19.48 30.96 -22.23
C ALA A 298 -20.96 31.27 -22.38
N VAL A 299 -21.57 31.82 -21.32
CA VAL A 299 -22.88 32.46 -21.43
C VAL A 299 -22.63 33.75 -22.21
N PRO A 300 -23.24 33.98 -23.39
CA PRO A 300 -23.17 35.27 -24.02
C PRO A 300 -23.92 36.26 -23.13
N LEU A 301 -23.22 37.27 -22.61
CA LEU A 301 -23.85 38.43 -22.00
C LEU A 301 -24.73 39.08 -23.09
N ARG A 302 -26.04 38.89 -22.97
CA ARG A 302 -27.03 39.74 -23.65
C ARG A 302 -26.71 41.18 -23.25
N LYS A 303 -26.26 41.99 -24.21
CA LYS A 303 -26.40 43.44 -24.13
C LYS A 303 -27.89 43.72 -24.24
N THR A 304 -28.52 44.08 -23.13
CA THR A 304 -29.78 44.81 -23.15
C THR A 304 -29.45 46.30 -23.24
N VAL A 305 -30.24 46.92 -24.10
CA VAL A 305 -30.25 48.30 -24.60
C VAL A 305 -30.13 49.34 -23.50
#